data_AF-A0A4Z1A425-F1
#
_entry.id   AF-A0A4Z1A425-F1
#
_cell.length_a   1.000
_cell.length_b   1.000
_cell.length_c   1.000
_cell.angle_alpha   90.00
_cell.angle_beta   90.00
_cell.angle_gamma   90.00
#
_symmetry.space_group_name_H-M   'P 1'
#
loop_
_entity.id
_entity.type
_entity.pdbx_description
1 polymer ?
#
loop_
_entity_poly.entity_id
_entity_poly.type
_entity_poly.pdbx_seq_one_letter_code
_entity_poly.pdbx_strand_id
1 'polypeptide(L)'
;MDQSKKAIGFFVSLAFLVLGFLIITTKQIEPSSDFALIEWQVKLVGKGIFHLPYDYSLQDPKFQLVPFPEVFFHTKDNFIYSTFPNFYPILVFPFYMSLGTMGIKLIQLLLFFLSAFVFYQIKKDTVATILLLFGSTISVYIFLVHDTILFLFLEVVILFLYHRKWTIVSGFLSLCLVWMRPEMLFTALILPICFSKEINWKQYFLTFFATGFVFSIINQIIFGTFIPLRIFKAPQYHFRIDSSFYLFKIWLEQVPIFILSVIYCIRFFFHKKILYQNIFLILITLFMILISPNTGGHNTPRYLFGLFPLYILLLRKNEENETTISKKWFFICLLLSLYSLTVLFQQTKEIKKISKFQSNTLEELSKIEDKILVFNNADFAFVVLPLLDQKKDILLLRNSDSTETFFQILNAKNTKSFTFLELPPSPFPIGEIITQPRCLKDCSFQKGETKPVPNTLLPIMATQYKRM
;
A
#
# COMPACT_ATOMS: atom_id res chain seq x y z
N MET A 1 -25.95 9.65 27.22
CA MET A 1 -24.75 10.51 27.23
C MET A 1 -23.57 9.85 27.97
N ASP A 2 -23.79 9.23 29.13
CA ASP A 2 -22.72 8.62 29.93
C ASP A 2 -21.96 7.47 29.26
N GLN A 3 -22.64 6.59 28.52
CA GLN A 3 -21.97 5.51 27.79
C GLN A 3 -20.98 6.04 26.73
N SER A 4 -21.31 7.15 26.06
CA SER A 4 -20.40 7.76 25.09
C SER A 4 -19.20 8.43 25.76
N LYS A 5 -19.38 9.04 26.94
CA LYS A 5 -18.25 9.59 27.74
C LYS A 5 -17.32 8.48 28.24
N LYS A 6 -17.87 7.37 28.74
CA LYS A 6 -17.09 6.19 29.17
C LYS A 6 -16.35 5.55 27.99
N ALA A 7 -16.98 5.45 26.82
CA ALA A 7 -16.33 4.94 25.61
C ALA A 7 -15.16 5.82 25.17
N ILE A 8 -15.32 7.16 25.18
CA ILE A 8 -14.22 8.10 24.89
C ILE A 8 -13.06 7.88 25.87
N GLY A 9 -13.33 7.81 27.19
CA GLY A 9 -12.30 7.56 28.20
C GLY A 9 -11.56 6.22 27.98
N PHE A 10 -12.28 5.16 27.62
CA PHE A 10 -11.69 3.87 27.26
C PHE A 10 -10.78 3.97 26.03
N PHE A 11 -11.25 4.56 24.93
CA PHE A 11 -10.45 4.68 23.70
C PHE A 11 -9.22 5.56 23.92
N VAL A 12 -9.34 6.66 24.66
CA VAL A 12 -8.19 7.52 25.00
C VAL A 12 -7.17 6.76 25.83
N SER A 13 -7.61 6.04 26.87
CA SER A 13 -6.71 5.27 27.74
C SER A 13 -6.04 4.12 26.99
N LEU A 14 -6.80 3.39 26.17
CA LEU A 14 -6.28 2.32 25.32
C LEU A 14 -5.31 2.87 24.28
N ALA A 15 -5.65 3.99 23.62
CA ALA A 15 -4.77 4.64 22.66
C ALA A 15 -3.46 5.09 23.30
N PHE A 16 -3.50 5.61 24.53
CA PHE A 16 -2.30 6.02 25.25
C PHE A 16 -1.43 4.82 25.66
N LEU A 17 -2.03 3.75 26.17
CA LEU A 17 -1.32 2.50 26.50
C LEU A 17 -0.70 1.87 25.27
N VAL A 18 -1.46 1.80 24.18
CA VAL A 18 -1.01 1.30 22.89
C VAL A 18 0.12 2.20 22.38
N LEU A 19 -0.03 3.53 22.35
CA LEU A 19 1.04 4.46 21.98
C LEU A 19 2.32 4.24 22.78
N GLY A 20 2.23 4.15 24.12
CA GLY A 20 3.37 3.94 25.00
C GLY A 20 4.08 2.61 24.72
N PHE A 21 3.33 1.51 24.63
CA PHE A 21 3.87 0.20 24.23
C PHE A 21 4.55 0.25 22.86
N LEU A 22 3.93 0.96 21.91
CA LEU A 22 4.40 1.05 20.53
C LEU A 22 5.66 1.89 20.39
N ILE A 23 5.77 3.02 21.08
CA ILE A 23 7.00 3.83 21.10
C ILE A 23 8.18 2.98 21.57
N ILE A 24 7.98 2.18 22.62
CA ILE A 24 9.03 1.32 23.18
C ILE A 24 9.37 0.17 22.22
N THR A 25 8.36 -0.51 21.69
CA THR A 25 8.57 -1.74 20.90
C THR A 25 8.93 -1.50 19.45
N THR A 26 8.54 -0.38 18.84
CA THR A 26 8.74 -0.09 17.41
C THR A 26 9.80 0.98 17.14
N LYS A 27 10.54 1.40 18.18
CA LYS A 27 11.66 2.36 18.07
C LYS A 27 12.67 2.01 16.98
N GLN A 28 12.84 0.72 16.69
CA GLN A 28 13.80 0.19 15.70
C GLN A 28 13.20 -0.02 14.29
N ILE A 29 11.92 0.28 14.07
CA ILE A 29 11.29 0.13 12.75
C ILE A 29 11.43 1.44 11.98
N GLU A 30 12.37 1.44 11.03
CA GLU A 30 12.54 2.46 10.01
C GLU A 30 11.64 2.18 8.78
N PRO A 31 11.23 3.21 8.03
CA PRO A 31 10.39 3.04 6.84
C PRO A 31 11.08 2.16 5.76
N SER A 32 10.42 1.05 5.38
CA SER A 32 10.76 0.14 4.28
C SER A 32 10.67 0.75 2.87
N SER A 33 11.11 0.04 1.83
CA SER A 33 11.14 0.50 0.42
C SER A 33 9.82 1.05 -0.16
N ASP A 34 8.69 0.38 0.07
CA ASP A 34 7.36 0.91 -0.29
C ASP A 34 7.05 2.24 0.44
N PHE A 35 7.58 2.39 1.65
CA PHE A 35 7.44 3.59 2.47
C PHE A 35 8.49 4.67 2.13
N ALA A 36 9.63 4.30 1.55
CA ALA A 36 10.64 5.24 1.06
C ALA A 36 10.10 6.06 -0.12
N LEU A 37 9.31 5.45 -1.01
CA LEU A 37 8.61 6.19 -2.07
C LEU A 37 7.63 7.21 -1.48
N ILE A 38 6.80 6.80 -0.52
CA ILE A 38 5.81 7.66 0.12
C ILE A 38 6.48 8.78 0.92
N GLU A 39 7.52 8.47 1.69
CA GLU A 39 8.31 9.46 2.42
C GLU A 39 8.96 10.45 1.46
N TRP A 40 9.53 9.96 0.36
CA TRP A 40 10.12 10.81 -0.66
C TRP A 40 9.08 11.71 -1.34
N GLN A 41 7.89 11.18 -1.65
CA GLN A 41 6.77 11.99 -2.14
C GLN A 41 6.35 13.07 -1.13
N VAL A 42 6.31 12.75 0.17
CA VAL A 42 6.04 13.74 1.24
C VAL A 42 7.10 14.84 1.24
N LYS A 43 8.39 14.49 1.10
CA LYS A 43 9.49 15.46 0.97
C LYS A 43 9.35 16.33 -0.28
N LEU A 44 8.95 15.76 -1.42
CA LEU A 44 8.71 16.50 -2.67
C LEU A 44 7.54 17.47 -2.57
N VAL A 45 6.45 17.08 -1.90
CA VAL A 45 5.32 17.99 -1.59
C VAL A 45 5.79 19.21 -0.81
N GLY A 46 6.71 19.03 0.15
CA GLY A 46 7.32 20.16 0.86
C GLY A 46 8.12 21.12 -0.01
N LYS A 47 8.56 20.67 -1.18
CA LYS A 47 9.25 21.49 -2.20
C LYS A 47 8.29 22.02 -3.27
N GLY A 48 6.98 21.72 -3.19
CA GLY A 48 5.99 22.04 -4.22
C GLY A 48 6.13 21.21 -5.51
N ILE A 49 6.84 20.08 -5.46
CA ILE A 49 7.09 19.21 -6.60
C ILE A 49 6.12 18.02 -6.55
N PHE A 50 5.36 17.79 -7.63
CA PHE A 50 4.34 16.73 -7.70
C PHE A 50 4.63 15.64 -8.75
N HIS A 51 5.78 15.73 -9.41
CA HIS A 51 6.33 14.71 -10.30
C HIS A 51 7.60 14.13 -9.68
N LEU A 52 8.01 12.94 -10.10
CA LEU A 52 9.31 12.41 -9.70
C LEU A 52 10.38 13.16 -10.52
N PRO A 53 11.40 13.78 -9.90
CA PRO A 53 12.54 14.30 -10.64
C PRO A 53 13.28 13.15 -11.34
N TYR A 54 13.37 13.25 -12.67
CA TYR A 54 14.21 12.39 -13.50
C TYR A 54 15.09 13.27 -14.38
N ASP A 55 16.37 13.34 -14.02
CA ASP A 55 17.33 14.28 -14.62
C ASP A 55 17.69 13.94 -16.07
N TYR A 56 17.29 12.76 -16.56
CA TYR A 56 17.63 12.26 -17.90
C TYR A 56 16.44 12.21 -18.86
N SER A 57 15.37 12.96 -18.57
CA SER A 57 14.15 12.94 -19.40
C SER A 57 14.37 13.33 -20.86
N LEU A 58 15.43 14.10 -21.15
CA LEU A 58 15.82 14.46 -22.52
C LEU A 58 16.61 13.35 -23.23
N GLN A 59 17.46 12.62 -22.50
CA GLN A 59 18.30 11.54 -23.04
C GLN A 59 17.54 10.21 -23.13
N ASP A 60 16.52 10.03 -22.30
CA ASP A 60 15.64 8.87 -22.28
C ASP A 60 14.17 9.31 -22.41
N PRO A 61 13.75 9.78 -23.59
CA PRO A 61 12.39 10.27 -23.82
C PRO A 61 11.32 9.17 -23.72
N LYS A 62 11.74 7.90 -23.73
CA LYS A 62 10.88 6.73 -23.54
C LYS A 62 10.90 6.20 -22.11
N PHE A 63 11.65 6.83 -21.19
CA PHE A 63 11.78 6.45 -19.77
C PHE A 63 12.16 4.97 -19.56
N GLN A 64 12.95 4.41 -20.46
CA GLN A 64 13.37 3.00 -20.42
C GLN A 64 14.25 2.68 -19.22
N LEU A 65 14.99 3.66 -18.69
CA LEU A 65 15.96 3.49 -17.62
C LEU A 65 15.44 3.95 -16.25
N VAL A 66 14.13 4.23 -16.16
CA VAL A 66 13.50 4.71 -14.94
C VAL A 66 12.74 3.59 -14.22
N PRO A 67 12.94 3.42 -12.90
CA PRO A 67 12.26 2.38 -12.13
C PRO A 67 10.82 2.78 -11.79
N PHE A 68 9.90 2.71 -12.76
CA PHE A 68 8.47 2.86 -12.48
C PHE A 68 7.64 1.78 -13.17
N PRO A 69 6.80 1.02 -12.45
CA PRO A 69 5.76 0.25 -13.10
C PRO A 69 4.85 1.28 -13.78
N GLU A 70 4.67 1.20 -15.10
CA GLU A 70 3.80 2.09 -15.91
C GLU A 70 2.36 2.18 -15.37
N VAL A 71 2.02 1.21 -14.51
CA VAL A 71 0.79 1.08 -13.78
C VAL A 71 0.59 2.17 -12.70
N PHE A 72 1.67 2.68 -12.08
CA PHE A 72 1.64 3.65 -10.97
C PHE A 72 1.99 5.08 -11.38
N PHE A 73 2.39 5.28 -12.63
CA PHE A 73 2.89 6.55 -13.11
C PHE A 73 2.34 6.87 -14.51
N HIS A 74 2.15 8.15 -14.80
CA HIS A 74 1.87 8.66 -16.13
C HIS A 74 2.99 9.61 -16.53
N THR A 75 3.41 9.51 -17.79
CA THR A 75 4.35 10.43 -18.40
C THR A 75 3.57 11.50 -19.15
N LYS A 76 3.89 12.78 -18.90
CA LYS A 76 3.35 13.91 -19.65
C LYS A 76 4.41 15.00 -19.71
N ASP A 77 4.66 15.54 -20.91
CA ASP A 77 5.61 16.64 -21.14
C ASP A 77 7.00 16.38 -20.53
N ASN A 78 7.52 15.15 -20.66
CA ASN A 78 8.79 14.69 -20.08
C ASN A 78 8.85 14.70 -18.54
N PHE A 79 7.71 14.83 -17.85
CA PHE A 79 7.59 14.66 -16.41
C PHE A 79 6.85 13.37 -16.05
N ILE A 80 7.22 12.79 -14.91
CA ILE A 80 6.64 11.55 -14.41
C ILE A 80 5.74 11.85 -13.23
N TYR A 81 4.44 11.83 -13.45
CA TYR A 81 3.44 12.05 -12.41
C TYR A 81 2.98 10.72 -11.84
N SER A 82 2.64 10.67 -10.55
CA SER A 82 1.93 9.51 -10.02
C SER A 82 0.55 9.38 -10.69
N THR A 83 0.13 8.15 -11.02
CA THR A 83 -1.24 7.86 -11.46
C THR A 83 -2.28 8.18 -10.41
N PHE A 84 -1.87 8.20 -9.14
CA PHE A 84 -2.75 8.52 -8.04
C PHE A 84 -2.52 9.97 -7.64
N PRO A 85 -3.59 10.71 -7.32
CA PRO A 85 -3.41 12.01 -6.71
C PRO A 85 -2.63 11.84 -5.40
N ASN A 86 -1.62 12.69 -5.20
CA ASN A 86 -0.72 12.71 -4.03
C ASN A 86 -1.43 13.09 -2.71
N PHE A 87 -2.72 12.75 -2.54
CA PHE A 87 -3.52 13.14 -1.39
C PHE A 87 -2.95 12.61 -0.09
N TYR A 88 -2.48 11.37 -0.03
CA TYR A 88 -1.86 10.87 1.20
C TYR A 88 -0.59 11.67 1.56
N PRO A 89 0.41 11.81 0.67
CA PRO A 89 1.57 12.67 0.94
C PRO A 89 1.20 14.10 1.35
N ILE A 90 0.22 14.72 0.68
CA ILE A 90 -0.25 16.08 1.01
C ILE A 90 -0.89 16.15 2.40
N LEU A 91 -1.73 15.18 2.76
CA LEU A 91 -2.43 15.14 4.04
C LEU A 91 -1.48 14.88 5.22
N VAL A 92 -0.46 14.03 5.02
CA VAL A 92 0.48 13.69 6.10
C VAL A 92 1.67 14.65 6.20
N PHE A 93 1.91 15.47 5.16
CA PHE A 93 3.02 16.43 5.13
C PHE A 93 3.11 17.36 6.35
N PRO A 94 2.03 18.00 6.84
CA PRO A 94 2.11 18.85 8.03
C PRO A 94 2.58 18.10 9.29
N PHE A 95 2.20 16.82 9.41
CA PHE A 95 2.61 15.96 10.52
C PHE A 95 4.06 15.51 10.37
N TYR A 96 4.50 15.24 9.14
CA TYR A 96 5.90 14.97 8.85
C TYR A 96 6.80 16.19 9.12
N MET A 97 6.37 17.40 8.76
CA MET A 97 7.15 18.62 9.02
C MET A 97 7.31 18.93 10.51
N SER A 98 6.32 18.57 11.34
CA SER A 98 6.37 18.86 12.78
C SER A 98 7.21 17.86 13.58
N LEU A 99 7.04 16.55 13.31
CA LEU A 99 7.65 15.48 14.12
C LEU A 99 8.28 14.35 13.28
N GLY A 100 8.53 14.58 11.99
CA GLY A 100 9.08 13.57 11.09
C GLY A 100 8.18 12.34 10.96
N THR A 101 8.81 11.17 10.84
CA THR A 101 8.10 9.88 10.76
C THR A 101 7.27 9.57 12.02
N MET A 102 7.65 10.11 13.18
CA MET A 102 6.87 9.97 14.41
C MET A 102 5.54 10.71 14.33
N GLY A 103 5.51 11.89 13.69
CA GLY A 103 4.28 12.62 13.42
C GLY A 103 3.29 11.83 12.58
N ILE A 104 3.78 11.11 11.56
CA ILE A 104 2.96 10.23 10.72
C ILE A 104 2.37 9.07 11.55
N LYS A 105 3.18 8.41 12.40
CA LYS A 105 2.71 7.33 13.27
C LYS A 105 1.62 7.82 14.25
N LEU A 106 1.78 9.02 14.80
CA LEU A 106 0.81 9.64 15.70
C LEU A 106 -0.54 9.89 15.01
N ILE A 107 -0.53 10.49 13.82
CA ILE A 107 -1.80 10.76 13.10
C ILE A 107 -2.47 9.45 12.66
N GLN A 108 -1.72 8.43 12.24
CA GLN A 108 -2.28 7.13 11.94
C GLN A 108 -2.91 6.47 13.17
N LEU A 109 -2.24 6.51 14.34
CA LEU A 109 -2.81 6.01 15.58
C LEU A 109 -4.13 6.71 15.91
N LEU A 110 -4.15 8.05 15.81
CA LEU A 110 -5.36 8.84 16.03
C LEU A 110 -6.48 8.44 15.08
N LEU A 111 -6.18 8.34 13.78
CA LEU A 111 -7.14 7.92 12.76
C LEU A 111 -7.67 6.51 13.03
N PHE A 112 -6.84 5.55 13.44
CA PHE A 112 -7.28 4.19 13.76
C PHE A 112 -8.30 4.16 14.90
N PHE A 113 -8.04 4.86 16.01
CA PHE A 113 -8.99 4.93 17.12
C PHE A 113 -10.22 5.77 16.80
N LEU A 114 -10.07 6.81 15.98
CA LEU A 114 -11.21 7.59 15.49
C LEU A 114 -12.10 6.73 14.60
N SER A 115 -11.54 5.85 13.76
CA SER A 115 -12.30 4.83 13.01
C SER A 115 -13.09 3.94 13.96
N ALA A 116 -12.47 3.38 15.01
CA ALA A 116 -13.18 2.56 15.98
C ALA A 116 -14.32 3.32 16.68
N PHE A 117 -14.09 4.58 17.04
CA PHE A 117 -15.11 5.43 17.64
C PHE A 117 -16.26 5.72 16.67
N VAL A 118 -15.98 6.12 15.43
CA VAL A 118 -17.01 6.41 14.41
C VAL A 118 -17.79 5.15 14.07
N PHE A 119 -17.13 4.00 13.96
CA PHE A 119 -17.78 2.72 13.73
C PHE A 119 -18.73 2.35 14.88
N TYR A 120 -18.32 2.56 16.13
CA TYR A 120 -19.20 2.41 17.29
C TYR A 120 -20.44 3.31 17.19
N GLN A 121 -20.35 4.51 16.62
CA GLN A 121 -21.52 5.39 16.45
C GLN A 121 -22.58 4.83 15.49
N ILE A 122 -22.24 3.88 14.60
CA ILE A 122 -23.19 3.31 13.63
C ILE A 122 -24.27 2.48 14.34
N LYS A 123 -23.87 1.55 15.22
CA LYS A 123 -24.82 0.64 15.91
C LYS A 123 -24.78 0.70 17.43
N LYS A 124 -23.84 1.45 18.03
CA LYS A 124 -23.56 1.43 19.48
C LYS A 124 -23.24 0.03 20.01
N ASP A 125 -22.64 -0.80 19.16
CA ASP A 125 -22.35 -2.20 19.45
C ASP A 125 -20.90 -2.37 19.93
N THR A 126 -20.76 -2.73 21.21
CA THR A 126 -19.45 -2.98 21.84
C THR A 126 -18.73 -4.17 21.23
N VAL A 127 -19.45 -5.26 20.89
CA VAL A 127 -18.87 -6.45 20.28
C VAL A 127 -18.31 -6.10 18.91
N ALA A 128 -19.11 -5.44 18.07
CA ALA A 128 -18.66 -5.00 16.75
C ALA A 128 -17.42 -4.10 16.83
N THR A 129 -17.32 -3.28 17.87
CA THR A 129 -16.17 -2.38 18.07
C THR A 129 -14.91 -3.13 18.50
N ILE A 130 -15.04 -4.12 19.40
CA ILE A 130 -13.92 -4.99 19.76
C ILE A 130 -13.45 -5.79 18.54
N LEU A 131 -14.38 -6.28 17.72
CA LEU A 131 -14.06 -6.96 16.46
C LEU A 131 -13.39 -6.04 15.46
N LEU A 132 -13.67 -4.73 15.43
CA LEU A 132 -12.94 -3.79 14.57
C LEU A 132 -11.49 -3.58 15.05
N LEU A 133 -11.27 -3.57 16.37
CA LEU A 133 -9.93 -3.39 16.94
C LEU A 133 -9.05 -4.64 16.78
N PHE A 134 -9.63 -5.84 16.91
CA PHE A 134 -8.88 -7.09 17.02
C PHE A 134 -9.24 -8.15 15.98
N GLY A 135 -10.26 -7.95 15.15
CA GLY A 135 -10.67 -8.92 14.13
C GLY A 135 -9.74 -8.99 12.92
N SER A 136 -8.70 -8.15 12.87
CA SER A 136 -7.65 -8.17 11.87
C SER A 136 -6.33 -7.63 12.42
N THR A 137 -5.24 -7.84 11.69
CA THR A 137 -3.92 -7.27 11.97
C THR A 137 -3.73 -5.87 11.38
N ILE A 138 -4.80 -5.17 10.99
CA ILE A 138 -4.70 -3.88 10.30
C ILE A 138 -4.00 -2.80 11.14
N SER A 139 -3.99 -2.94 12.47
CA SER A 139 -3.26 -2.04 13.37
C SER A 139 -1.74 -2.09 13.17
N VAL A 140 -1.18 -3.14 12.55
CA VAL A 140 0.23 -3.19 12.14
C VAL A 140 0.58 -2.03 11.21
N TYR A 141 -0.36 -1.58 10.36
CA TYR A 141 -0.11 -0.48 9.43
C TYR A 141 0.04 0.88 10.10
N ILE A 142 -0.22 1.02 11.41
CA ILE A 142 0.11 2.23 12.18
C ILE A 142 1.63 2.45 12.26
N PHE A 143 2.42 1.38 12.17
CA PHE A 143 3.90 1.45 12.22
C PHE A 143 4.53 1.70 10.86
N LEU A 144 3.71 1.62 9.82
CA LEU A 144 4.12 1.64 8.44
C LEU A 144 3.71 3.01 7.89
N VAL A 145 4.63 3.79 7.32
CA VAL A 145 4.31 5.08 6.69
C VAL A 145 3.52 4.80 5.40
N HIS A 146 2.24 4.47 5.56
CA HIS A 146 1.35 3.96 4.53
C HIS A 146 -0.07 4.48 4.72
N ASP A 147 -0.81 4.49 3.63
CA ASP A 147 -2.17 4.99 3.55
C ASP A 147 -3.26 4.09 4.15
N THR A 148 -2.95 2.85 4.59
CA THR A 148 -3.97 1.83 4.90
C THR A 148 -4.88 2.27 6.04
N ILE A 149 -4.35 2.96 7.05
CA ILE A 149 -5.12 3.46 8.18
C ILE A 149 -6.02 4.64 7.79
N LEU A 150 -5.54 5.51 6.88
CA LEU A 150 -6.36 6.59 6.33
C LEU A 150 -7.52 6.01 5.51
N PHE A 151 -7.26 4.97 4.70
CA PHE A 151 -8.30 4.27 3.95
C PHE A 151 -9.34 3.63 4.86
N LEU A 152 -8.92 2.91 5.90
CA LEU A 152 -9.84 2.37 6.92
C LEU A 152 -10.71 3.48 7.52
N PHE A 153 -10.11 4.63 7.88
CA PHE A 153 -10.85 5.76 8.43
C PHE A 153 -11.89 6.30 7.46
N LEU A 154 -11.50 6.55 6.21
CA LEU A 154 -12.42 7.03 5.18
C LEU A 154 -13.55 6.03 4.93
N GLU A 155 -13.26 4.73 4.83
CA GLU A 155 -14.29 3.69 4.69
C GLU A 155 -15.30 3.71 5.83
N VAL A 156 -14.83 3.78 7.07
CA VAL A 156 -15.71 3.83 8.24
C VAL A 156 -16.54 5.12 8.26
N VAL A 157 -15.96 6.25 7.86
CA VAL A 157 -16.71 7.51 7.70
C VAL A 157 -17.78 7.38 6.62
N ILE A 158 -17.45 6.79 5.46
CA ILE A 158 -18.42 6.56 4.37
C ILE A 158 -19.57 5.66 4.87
N LEU A 159 -19.26 4.58 5.61
CA LEU A 159 -20.26 3.71 6.21
C LEU A 159 -21.16 4.46 7.20
N PHE A 160 -20.57 5.30 8.04
CA PHE A 160 -21.30 6.14 8.98
C PHE A 160 -22.22 7.15 8.27
N LEU A 161 -21.73 7.83 7.25
CA LEU A 161 -22.50 8.79 6.46
C LEU A 161 -23.66 8.12 5.73
N TYR A 162 -23.42 6.95 5.13
CA TYR A 162 -24.46 6.15 4.50
C TYR A 162 -25.54 5.74 5.51
N HIS A 163 -25.12 5.27 6.69
CA HIS A 163 -26.03 4.91 7.78
C HIS A 163 -26.88 6.11 8.25
N ARG A 164 -26.29 7.31 8.30
CA ARG A 164 -26.99 8.58 8.64
C ARG A 164 -27.86 9.13 7.50
N LYS A 165 -28.04 8.38 6.41
CA LYS A 165 -28.82 8.74 5.21
C LYS A 165 -28.22 9.92 4.43
N TRP A 166 -26.94 10.26 4.62
CA TRP A 166 -26.22 11.25 3.80
C TRP A 166 -25.67 10.57 2.54
N THR A 167 -26.57 9.98 1.75
CA THR A 167 -26.26 9.10 0.61
C THR A 167 -25.46 9.78 -0.49
N ILE A 168 -25.72 11.07 -0.76
CA ILE A 168 -24.97 11.88 -1.73
C ILE A 168 -23.50 11.99 -1.30
N VAL A 169 -23.25 12.46 -0.08
CA VAL A 169 -21.88 12.67 0.44
C VAL A 169 -21.14 11.34 0.52
N SER A 170 -21.83 10.27 0.94
CA SER A 170 -21.27 8.92 0.94
C SER A 170 -20.89 8.45 -0.48
N GLY A 171 -21.75 8.65 -1.48
CA GLY A 171 -21.46 8.29 -2.88
C GLY A 171 -20.27 9.06 -3.47
N PHE A 172 -20.20 10.36 -3.21
CA PHE A 172 -19.08 11.22 -3.60
C PHE A 172 -17.76 10.76 -2.97
N LEU A 173 -17.75 10.56 -1.64
CA LEU A 173 -16.54 10.13 -0.92
C LEU A 173 -16.13 8.70 -1.30
N SER A 174 -17.08 7.80 -1.52
CA SER A 174 -16.79 6.45 -2.03
C SER A 174 -16.05 6.49 -3.35
N LEU A 175 -16.46 7.34 -4.29
CA LEU A 175 -15.71 7.46 -5.53
C LEU A 175 -14.34 8.10 -5.30
N CYS A 176 -14.23 9.15 -4.48
CA CYS A 176 -12.92 9.73 -4.14
C CYS A 176 -11.97 8.65 -3.61
N LEU A 177 -12.48 7.74 -2.77
CA LEU A 177 -11.75 6.57 -2.27
C LEU A 177 -11.30 5.63 -3.41
N VAL A 178 -12.22 5.28 -4.31
CA VAL A 178 -11.92 4.44 -5.49
C VAL A 178 -10.89 5.09 -6.41
N TRP A 179 -10.94 6.42 -6.54
CA TRP A 179 -10.01 7.18 -7.36
C TRP A 179 -8.60 7.19 -6.77
N MET A 180 -8.48 7.23 -5.44
CA MET A 180 -7.20 7.06 -4.73
C MET A 180 -6.73 5.60 -4.75
N ARG A 181 -7.65 4.64 -4.67
CA ARG A 181 -7.36 3.21 -4.59
C ARG A 181 -8.38 2.37 -5.37
N PRO A 182 -8.05 1.96 -6.61
CA PRO A 182 -8.96 1.26 -7.53
C PRO A 182 -9.61 0.01 -6.95
N GLU A 183 -8.89 -0.72 -6.10
CA GLU A 183 -9.36 -1.96 -5.49
C GLU A 183 -10.55 -1.74 -4.55
N MET A 184 -10.75 -0.50 -4.06
CA MET A 184 -11.90 -0.14 -3.22
C MET A 184 -13.21 -0.07 -3.99
N LEU A 185 -13.19 -0.22 -5.33
CA LEU A 185 -14.40 -0.30 -6.14
C LEU A 185 -15.31 -1.43 -5.64
N PHE A 186 -14.73 -2.59 -5.30
CA PHE A 186 -15.49 -3.72 -4.78
C PHE A 186 -16.19 -3.37 -3.46
N THR A 187 -15.46 -2.78 -2.51
CA THR A 187 -16.03 -2.31 -1.23
C THR A 187 -17.15 -1.28 -1.46
N ALA A 188 -16.93 -0.29 -2.32
CA ALA A 188 -17.88 0.77 -2.62
C ALA A 188 -19.17 0.25 -3.28
N LEU A 189 -19.08 -0.75 -4.14
CA LEU A 189 -20.25 -1.37 -4.79
C LEU A 189 -21.06 -2.24 -3.82
N ILE A 190 -20.42 -2.93 -2.87
CA ILE A 190 -21.10 -3.78 -1.88
C ILE A 190 -21.77 -2.95 -0.80
N LEU A 191 -21.19 -1.80 -0.44
CA LEU A 191 -21.60 -1.00 0.71
C LEU A 191 -23.13 -0.83 0.86
N PRO A 192 -23.90 -0.47 -0.17
CA PRO A 192 -25.36 -0.35 -0.06
C PRO A 192 -26.07 -1.63 0.39
N ILE A 193 -25.55 -2.79 -0.01
CA ILE A 193 -26.10 -4.11 0.32
C ILE A 193 -25.93 -4.40 1.81
N CYS A 194 -24.94 -3.81 2.48
CA CYS A 194 -24.71 -4.05 3.91
C CYS A 194 -25.80 -3.48 4.81
N PHE A 195 -26.61 -2.52 4.36
CA PHE A 195 -27.66 -1.88 5.16
C PHE A 195 -29.07 -2.35 4.78
N SER A 196 -30.10 -1.90 5.52
CA SER A 196 -31.50 -2.24 5.24
C SER A 196 -31.99 -1.57 3.95
N LYS A 197 -33.06 -2.12 3.35
CA LYS A 197 -33.64 -1.65 2.08
C LYS A 197 -34.21 -0.21 2.13
N GLU A 198 -34.30 0.39 3.31
CA GLU A 198 -34.87 1.73 3.51
C GLU A 198 -33.93 2.88 3.11
N ILE A 199 -32.65 2.60 2.84
CA ILE A 199 -31.68 3.64 2.44
C ILE A 199 -31.68 3.79 0.91
N ASN A 200 -31.63 5.05 0.45
CA ASN A 200 -31.71 5.41 -0.97
C ASN A 200 -30.43 5.03 -1.75
N TRP A 201 -30.28 3.74 -2.06
CA TRP A 201 -29.16 3.19 -2.80
C TRP A 201 -29.04 3.79 -4.21
N LYS A 202 -30.16 4.16 -4.86
CA LYS A 202 -30.15 4.77 -6.19
C LYS A 202 -29.39 6.09 -6.19
N GLN A 203 -29.63 6.94 -5.18
CA GLN A 203 -28.97 8.23 -5.04
C GLN A 203 -27.47 8.10 -4.76
N TYR A 204 -27.08 7.07 -4.00
CA TYR A 204 -25.67 6.73 -3.80
C TYR A 204 -24.98 6.40 -5.13
N PHE A 205 -25.52 5.46 -5.92
CA PHE A 205 -24.91 5.10 -7.20
C PHE A 205 -24.96 6.24 -8.21
N LEU A 206 -26.05 7.00 -8.28
CA LEU A 206 -26.14 8.17 -9.15
C LEU A 206 -25.00 9.16 -8.86
N THR A 207 -24.79 9.48 -7.58
CA THR A 207 -23.72 10.41 -7.18
C THR A 207 -22.33 9.82 -7.44
N PHE A 208 -22.14 8.54 -7.13
CA PHE A 208 -20.90 7.80 -7.39
C PHE A 208 -20.52 7.87 -8.89
N PHE A 209 -21.44 7.49 -9.79
CA PHE A 209 -21.18 7.49 -11.23
C PHE A 209 -21.06 8.90 -11.82
N ALA A 210 -21.89 9.86 -11.37
CA ALA A 210 -21.81 11.25 -11.84
C ALA A 210 -20.47 11.89 -11.46
N THR A 211 -20.02 11.68 -10.22
CA THR A 211 -18.69 12.15 -9.79
C THR A 211 -17.58 11.45 -10.60
N GLY A 212 -17.77 10.17 -10.95
CA GLY A 212 -16.82 9.36 -11.70
C GLY A 212 -16.60 9.91 -13.10
N PHE A 213 -17.71 10.25 -13.74
CA PHE A 213 -17.71 10.89 -15.05
C PHE A 213 -16.99 12.25 -15.03
N VAL A 214 -17.27 13.09 -14.02
CA VAL A 214 -16.58 14.39 -13.86
C VAL A 214 -15.08 14.20 -13.66
N PHE A 215 -14.67 13.27 -12.79
CA PHE A 215 -13.26 12.98 -12.54
C PHE A 215 -12.57 12.46 -13.80
N SER A 216 -13.23 11.60 -14.58
CA SER A 216 -12.71 11.12 -15.87
C SER A 216 -12.52 12.24 -16.89
N ILE A 217 -13.47 13.19 -16.99
CA ILE A 217 -13.31 14.37 -17.87
C ILE A 217 -12.12 15.22 -17.43
N ILE A 218 -12.04 15.54 -16.13
CA ILE A 218 -10.92 16.32 -15.58
C ILE A 218 -9.59 15.60 -15.84
N ASN A 219 -9.54 14.30 -15.62
CA ASN A 219 -8.34 13.49 -15.85
C ASN A 219 -7.95 13.44 -17.33
N GLN A 220 -8.92 13.36 -18.24
CA GLN A 220 -8.67 13.42 -19.68
C GLN A 220 -8.10 14.79 -20.09
N ILE A 221 -8.64 15.88 -19.56
CA ILE A 221 -8.17 17.24 -19.86
C ILE A 221 -6.76 17.46 -19.31
N ILE A 222 -6.50 17.04 -18.06
CA ILE A 222 -5.23 17.32 -17.37
C ILE A 222 -4.13 16.33 -17.81
N PHE A 223 -4.43 15.04 -17.91
CA PHE A 223 -3.43 13.98 -18.07
C PHE A 223 -3.57 13.20 -19.39
N GLY A 224 -4.54 13.52 -20.24
CA GLY A 224 -4.75 12.85 -21.52
C GLY A 224 -5.27 11.40 -21.41
N THR A 225 -5.68 10.97 -20.22
CA THR A 225 -6.21 9.62 -19.98
C THR A 225 -7.59 9.66 -19.32
N PHE A 226 -8.50 8.80 -19.76
CA PHE A 226 -9.90 8.82 -19.29
C PHE A 226 -10.09 8.15 -17.93
N ILE A 227 -9.26 7.15 -17.61
CA ILE A 227 -9.38 6.32 -16.40
C ILE A 227 -7.98 6.04 -15.81
N PRO A 228 -7.67 6.45 -14.58
CA PRO A 228 -6.40 6.13 -13.91
C PRO A 228 -6.44 4.79 -13.16
N LEU A 229 -7.23 3.82 -13.62
CA LEU A 229 -7.39 2.54 -12.92
C LEU A 229 -6.31 1.56 -13.38
N ARG A 230 -5.45 1.20 -12.43
CA ARG A 230 -4.42 0.14 -12.48
C ARG A 230 -4.90 -1.15 -13.14
N ILE A 231 -6.18 -1.51 -12.95
CA ILE A 231 -6.81 -2.72 -13.50
C ILE A 231 -6.82 -2.71 -15.04
N PHE A 232 -6.97 -1.54 -15.67
CA PHE A 232 -7.01 -1.41 -17.14
C PHE A 232 -5.64 -1.17 -17.78
N LYS A 233 -4.62 -0.85 -16.99
CA LYS A 233 -3.24 -0.59 -17.46
C LYS A 233 -2.33 -1.81 -17.52
N ALA A 234 -2.77 -2.97 -17.02
CA ALA A 234 -1.99 -4.20 -17.04
C ALA A 234 -2.54 -5.18 -18.10
N PRO A 235 -2.21 -5.02 -19.40
CA PRO A 235 -2.76 -5.84 -20.48
C PRO A 235 -2.30 -7.32 -20.44
N GLN A 236 -1.28 -7.65 -19.62
CA GLN A 236 -0.69 -9.00 -19.53
C GLN A 236 -0.91 -9.63 -18.16
N TYR A 237 -2.15 -9.64 -17.65
CA TYR A 237 -2.47 -10.40 -16.45
C TYR A 237 -2.27 -11.89 -16.70
N HIS A 238 -1.23 -12.46 -16.11
CA HIS A 238 -1.03 -13.91 -16.08
C HIS A 238 -1.55 -14.43 -14.75
N PHE A 239 -2.66 -15.16 -14.80
CA PHE A 239 -3.18 -15.85 -13.63
C PHE A 239 -2.15 -16.86 -13.13
N ARG A 240 -1.71 -16.72 -11.87
CA ARG A 240 -0.77 -17.64 -11.22
C ARG A 240 -1.44 -18.24 -9.99
N ILE A 241 -1.75 -19.54 -10.06
CA ILE A 241 -2.42 -20.29 -8.99
C ILE A 241 -1.64 -20.19 -7.68
N ASP A 242 -0.30 -20.29 -7.74
CA ASP A 242 0.57 -20.20 -6.56
C ASP A 242 0.42 -18.87 -5.82
N SER A 243 0.26 -17.77 -6.56
CA SER A 243 0.04 -16.44 -5.97
C SER A 243 -1.32 -16.33 -5.30
N SER A 244 -2.36 -16.89 -5.92
CA SER A 244 -3.71 -16.92 -5.33
C SER A 244 -3.77 -17.75 -4.05
N PHE A 245 -3.13 -18.93 -4.03
CA PHE A 245 -3.05 -19.77 -2.83
C PHE A 245 -2.29 -19.07 -1.71
N TYR A 246 -1.17 -18.42 -2.05
CA TYR A 246 -0.38 -17.64 -1.11
C TYR A 246 -1.17 -16.49 -0.47
N LEU A 247 -1.86 -15.69 -1.29
CA LEU A 247 -2.70 -14.58 -0.83
C LEU A 247 -3.87 -15.08 0.04
N PHE A 248 -4.48 -16.20 -0.33
CA PHE A 248 -5.55 -16.81 0.46
C PHE A 248 -5.06 -17.27 1.84
N LYS A 249 -3.90 -17.92 1.90
CA LYS A 249 -3.26 -18.31 3.16
C LYS A 249 -3.03 -17.09 4.06
N ILE A 250 -2.41 -16.03 3.53
CA ILE A 250 -2.15 -14.81 4.31
C ILE A 250 -3.45 -14.17 4.80
N TRP A 251 -4.48 -14.13 3.96
CA TRP A 251 -5.77 -13.56 4.33
C TRP A 251 -6.40 -14.27 5.52
N LEU A 252 -6.36 -15.61 5.53
CA LEU A 252 -6.84 -16.41 6.67
C LEU A 252 -6.08 -16.09 7.96
N GLU A 253 -4.76 -15.95 7.87
CA GLU A 253 -3.91 -15.67 9.04
C GLU A 253 -4.09 -14.23 9.57
N GLN A 254 -4.26 -13.24 8.68
CA GLN A 254 -4.27 -11.83 9.06
C GLN A 254 -5.66 -11.27 9.36
N VAL A 255 -6.73 -11.90 8.86
CA VAL A 255 -8.10 -11.41 9.02
C VAL A 255 -9.00 -12.51 9.61
N PRO A 256 -8.82 -12.86 10.90
CA PRO A 256 -9.59 -13.93 11.55
C PRO A 256 -11.10 -13.67 11.59
N ILE A 257 -11.57 -12.42 11.46
CA ILE A 257 -13.02 -12.14 11.31
C ILE A 257 -13.60 -12.77 10.03
N PHE A 258 -12.79 -12.98 8.99
CA PHE A 258 -13.21 -13.70 7.79
C PHE A 258 -13.56 -15.15 8.12
N ILE A 259 -12.71 -15.84 8.90
CA ILE A 259 -12.96 -17.22 9.34
C ILE A 259 -14.26 -17.28 10.16
N LEU A 260 -14.44 -16.34 11.10
CA LEU A 260 -15.67 -16.27 11.89
C LEU A 260 -16.90 -16.08 10.99
N SER A 261 -16.79 -15.24 9.95
CA SER A 261 -17.86 -15.00 8.99
C SER A 261 -18.20 -16.24 8.17
N VAL A 262 -17.19 -17.02 7.75
CA VAL A 262 -17.37 -18.30 7.05
C VAL A 262 -18.06 -19.32 7.96
N ILE A 263 -17.60 -19.49 9.21
CA ILE A 263 -18.22 -20.40 10.18
C ILE A 263 -19.68 -20.01 10.44
N TYR A 264 -19.95 -18.72 10.58
CA TYR A 264 -21.30 -18.19 10.77
C TYR A 264 -22.20 -18.48 9.56
N CYS A 265 -21.70 -18.28 8.33
CA CYS A 265 -22.41 -18.64 7.11
C CYS A 265 -22.76 -20.13 7.04
N ILE A 266 -21.78 -21.01 7.32
CA ILE A 266 -21.98 -22.47 7.32
C ILE A 266 -23.07 -22.86 8.32
N ARG A 267 -23.03 -22.31 9.55
CA ARG A 267 -24.04 -22.56 10.58
C ARG A 267 -25.45 -22.13 10.11
N PHE A 268 -25.57 -20.96 9.50
CA PHE A 268 -26.86 -20.45 9.02
C PHE A 268 -27.42 -21.26 7.86
N PHE A 269 -26.55 -21.76 6.98
CA PHE A 269 -26.92 -22.70 5.92
C PHE A 269 -27.57 -23.98 6.51
N PHE A 270 -26.98 -24.57 7.55
CA PHE A 270 -27.57 -25.73 8.24
C PHE A 270 -28.91 -25.43 8.93
N HIS A 271 -29.14 -24.19 9.36
CA HIS A 271 -30.42 -23.73 9.90
C HIS A 271 -31.41 -23.25 8.83
N LYS A 272 -31.16 -23.52 7.55
CA LYS A 272 -32.00 -23.11 6.40
C LYS A 272 -32.27 -21.60 6.31
N LYS A 273 -31.41 -20.76 6.90
CA LYS A 273 -31.46 -19.30 6.81
C LYS A 273 -30.34 -18.82 5.89
N ILE A 274 -30.67 -18.44 4.65
CA ILE A 274 -29.65 -17.99 3.70
C ILE A 274 -29.35 -16.50 3.91
N LEU A 275 -28.10 -16.20 4.27
CA LEU A 275 -27.60 -14.84 4.41
C LEU A 275 -26.90 -14.40 3.11
N TYR A 276 -27.69 -14.09 2.08
CA TYR A 276 -27.20 -13.71 0.75
C TYR A 276 -26.10 -12.63 0.78
N GLN A 277 -26.20 -11.68 1.71
CA GLN A 277 -25.24 -10.59 1.88
C GLN A 277 -23.85 -11.10 2.29
N ASN A 278 -23.79 -12.07 3.21
CA ASN A 278 -22.52 -12.65 3.65
C ASN A 278 -21.90 -13.54 2.57
N ILE A 279 -22.73 -14.33 1.87
CA ILE A 279 -22.28 -15.17 0.75
C ILE A 279 -21.66 -14.28 -0.33
N PHE A 280 -22.33 -13.18 -0.68
CA PHE A 280 -21.85 -12.23 -1.67
C PHE A 280 -20.51 -11.59 -1.26
N LEU A 281 -20.35 -11.19 0.01
CA LEU A 281 -19.09 -10.63 0.52
C LEU A 281 -17.94 -11.66 0.47
N ILE A 282 -18.21 -12.93 0.81
CA ILE A 282 -17.23 -14.02 0.69
C ILE A 282 -16.83 -14.24 -0.78
N LEU A 283 -17.79 -14.30 -1.70
CA LEU A 283 -17.52 -14.48 -3.12
C LEU A 283 -16.66 -13.34 -3.69
N ILE A 284 -16.95 -12.09 -3.32
CA ILE A 284 -16.14 -10.96 -3.79
C ILE A 284 -14.72 -11.03 -3.22
N THR A 285 -14.55 -11.46 -1.98
CA THR A 285 -13.22 -11.63 -1.39
C THR A 285 -12.40 -12.67 -2.14
N LEU A 286 -13.01 -13.82 -2.46
CA LEU A 286 -12.38 -14.84 -3.29
C LEU A 286 -12.04 -14.30 -4.68
N PHE A 287 -12.97 -13.56 -5.30
CA PHE A 287 -12.72 -12.93 -6.60
C PHE A 287 -11.54 -11.96 -6.54
N MET A 288 -11.50 -11.06 -5.55
CA MET A 288 -10.40 -10.11 -5.35
C MET A 288 -9.06 -10.80 -5.12
N ILE A 289 -9.03 -11.95 -4.42
CA ILE A 289 -7.81 -12.76 -4.25
C ILE A 289 -7.37 -13.33 -5.59
N LEU A 290 -8.29 -13.85 -6.41
CA LEU A 290 -8.00 -14.48 -7.70
C LEU A 290 -7.52 -13.51 -8.78
N ILE A 291 -8.00 -12.26 -8.77
CA ILE A 291 -7.63 -11.24 -9.76
C ILE A 291 -6.48 -10.36 -9.29
N SER A 292 -6.02 -10.51 -8.04
CA SER A 292 -5.00 -9.62 -7.51
C SER A 292 -3.67 -9.86 -8.22
N PRO A 293 -3.09 -8.83 -8.85
CA PRO A 293 -1.72 -8.91 -9.28
C PRO A 293 -0.87 -9.04 -8.01
N ASN A 294 -0.03 -10.06 -7.93
CA ASN A 294 0.91 -10.27 -6.82
C ASN A 294 1.92 -9.10 -6.78
N THR A 295 1.49 -7.98 -6.23
CA THR A 295 2.18 -6.68 -6.30
C THR A 295 2.63 -6.19 -4.94
N GLY A 296 2.50 -7.01 -3.90
CA GLY A 296 3.02 -6.72 -2.58
C GLY A 296 4.00 -7.81 -2.18
N GLY A 297 5.29 -7.60 -2.44
CA GLY A 297 6.39 -8.44 -1.96
C GLY A 297 6.57 -8.46 -0.44
N HIS A 298 5.51 -8.25 0.33
CA HIS A 298 5.57 -7.95 1.76
C HIS A 298 4.48 -8.65 2.59
N ASN A 299 4.04 -9.85 2.22
CA ASN A 299 3.11 -10.66 3.04
C ASN A 299 1.86 -9.89 3.52
N THR A 300 1.44 -8.86 2.79
CA THR A 300 0.42 -7.90 3.25
C THR A 300 -0.62 -7.73 2.15
N PRO A 301 -1.82 -8.33 2.27
CA PRO A 301 -2.88 -8.21 1.29
C PRO A 301 -3.64 -6.89 1.51
N ARG A 302 -2.93 -5.77 1.34
CA ARG A 302 -3.33 -4.43 1.81
C ARG A 302 -4.71 -4.00 1.30
N TYR A 303 -5.06 -4.38 0.08
CA TYR A 303 -6.31 -3.99 -0.58
C TYR A 303 -7.53 -4.79 -0.09
N LEU A 304 -7.33 -6.01 0.44
CA LEU A 304 -8.42 -6.83 0.98
C LEU A 304 -8.94 -6.28 2.32
N PHE A 305 -8.12 -5.50 3.03
CA PHE A 305 -8.53 -4.88 4.30
C PHE A 305 -9.74 -3.95 4.15
N GLY A 306 -10.06 -3.46 2.94
CA GLY A 306 -11.27 -2.67 2.74
C GLY A 306 -12.59 -3.43 2.99
N LEU A 307 -12.54 -4.77 2.97
CA LEU A 307 -13.70 -5.62 3.25
C LEU A 307 -13.90 -5.87 4.75
N PHE A 308 -12.88 -5.61 5.56
CA PHE A 308 -12.85 -5.91 7.00
C PHE A 308 -14.02 -5.25 7.78
N PRO A 309 -14.32 -3.95 7.61
CA PRO A 309 -15.44 -3.33 8.32
C PRO A 309 -16.81 -3.91 7.89
N LEU A 310 -16.94 -4.34 6.63
CA LEU A 310 -18.18 -4.90 6.09
C LEU A 310 -18.50 -6.26 6.70
N TYR A 311 -17.48 -7.11 6.91
CA TYR A 311 -17.64 -8.39 7.60
C TYR A 311 -18.28 -8.21 8.98
N ILE A 312 -17.75 -7.26 9.75
CA ILE A 312 -18.23 -6.98 11.11
C ILE A 312 -19.68 -6.48 11.07
N LEU A 313 -19.98 -5.52 10.17
CA LEU A 313 -21.32 -4.96 10.05
C LEU A 313 -22.38 -6.02 9.72
N LEU A 314 -22.08 -6.91 8.78
CA LEU A 314 -23.01 -7.95 8.34
C LEU A 314 -23.16 -9.07 9.38
N LEU A 315 -22.05 -9.51 9.99
CA LEU A 315 -22.05 -10.51 11.06
C LEU A 315 -22.93 -10.06 12.24
N ARG A 316 -22.89 -8.77 12.58
CA ARG A 316 -23.71 -8.15 13.63
C ARG A 316 -25.00 -7.50 13.12
N LYS A 317 -25.47 -7.81 11.90
CA LYS A 317 -26.74 -7.28 11.37
C LYS A 317 -27.96 -8.04 11.85
N ASN A 318 -27.82 -9.34 12.09
CA ASN A 318 -28.94 -10.26 12.33
C ASN A 318 -29.06 -10.71 13.79
N GLU A 319 -28.24 -10.16 14.69
CA GLU A 319 -28.35 -10.40 16.12
C GLU A 319 -29.01 -9.18 16.76
N GLU A 320 -29.94 -9.42 17.69
CA GLU A 320 -30.58 -8.34 18.44
C GLU A 320 -29.51 -7.48 19.11
N ASN A 321 -29.74 -6.16 19.17
CA ASN A 321 -28.85 -5.22 19.84
C ASN A 321 -28.89 -5.46 21.36
N GLU A 322 -28.26 -6.54 21.81
CA GLU A 322 -28.04 -6.80 23.22
C GLU A 322 -27.11 -5.71 23.76
N THR A 323 -27.60 -4.96 24.75
CA THR A 323 -26.82 -3.92 25.43
C THR A 323 -25.69 -4.49 26.30
N THR A 324 -25.79 -5.78 26.64
CA THR A 324 -24.80 -6.54 27.41
C THR A 324 -24.14 -7.59 26.53
N ILE A 325 -22.81 -7.73 26.65
CA ILE A 325 -22.06 -8.76 25.92
C ILE A 325 -22.41 -10.14 26.49
N SER A 326 -23.01 -11.02 25.68
CA SER A 326 -23.27 -12.39 26.09
C SER A 326 -21.96 -13.16 26.36
N LYS A 327 -22.02 -14.17 27.24
CA LYS A 327 -20.84 -15.00 27.59
C LYS A 327 -20.16 -15.61 26.36
N LYS A 328 -20.94 -16.00 25.36
CA LYS A 328 -20.46 -16.53 24.08
C LYS A 328 -19.65 -15.48 23.31
N TRP A 329 -20.17 -14.27 23.17
CA TRP A 329 -19.46 -13.19 22.49
C TRP A 329 -18.22 -12.73 23.25
N PHE A 330 -18.29 -12.71 24.58
CA PHE A 330 -17.13 -12.44 25.41
C PHE A 330 -15.99 -13.44 25.14
N PHE A 331 -16.31 -14.74 25.15
CA PHE A 331 -15.33 -15.79 24.86
C PHE A 331 -14.75 -15.69 23.43
N ILE A 332 -15.59 -15.46 22.43
CA ILE A 332 -15.15 -15.28 21.03
C ILE A 332 -14.24 -14.06 20.90
N CYS A 333 -14.62 -12.92 21.49
CA CYS A 333 -13.81 -11.71 21.45
C CYS A 333 -12.46 -11.91 22.14
N LEU A 334 -12.43 -12.62 23.28
CA LEU A 334 -11.20 -12.92 24.00
C LEU A 334 -10.25 -13.76 23.13
N LEU A 335 -10.75 -14.85 22.54
CA LEU A 335 -9.95 -15.71 21.65
C LEU A 335 -9.42 -14.94 20.44
N LEU A 336 -10.27 -14.15 19.78
CA LEU A 336 -9.85 -13.33 18.64
C LEU A 336 -8.82 -12.27 19.04
N SER A 337 -8.98 -11.66 20.21
CA SER A 337 -8.02 -10.68 20.72
C SER A 337 -6.66 -11.33 21.01
N LEU A 338 -6.63 -12.49 21.66
CA LEU A 338 -5.39 -13.23 21.92
C LEU A 338 -4.71 -13.69 20.63
N TYR A 339 -5.49 -14.22 19.67
CA TYR A 339 -4.97 -14.62 18.38
C TYR A 339 -4.39 -13.42 17.61
N SER A 340 -5.16 -12.33 17.49
CA SER A 340 -4.74 -11.13 16.78
C SER A 340 -3.51 -10.49 17.39
N LEU A 341 -3.41 -10.42 18.73
CA LEU A 341 -2.20 -9.96 19.42
C LEU A 341 -0.99 -10.84 19.11
N THR A 342 -1.17 -12.16 19.05
CA THR A 342 -0.09 -13.11 18.72
C THR A 342 0.39 -12.91 17.28
N VAL A 343 -0.54 -12.82 16.32
CA VAL A 343 -0.19 -12.59 14.91
C VAL A 343 0.44 -11.20 14.73
N LEU A 344 -0.08 -10.17 15.39
CA LEU A 344 0.49 -8.82 15.36
C LEU A 344 1.93 -8.81 15.86
N PHE A 345 2.23 -9.55 16.94
CA PHE A 345 3.59 -9.69 17.45
C PHE A 345 4.52 -10.39 16.45
N GLN A 346 4.06 -11.45 15.80
CA GLN A 346 4.83 -12.15 14.74
C GLN A 346 5.09 -11.22 13.55
N GLN A 347 4.07 -10.53 13.05
CA GLN A 347 4.18 -9.58 11.94
C GLN A 347 5.11 -8.41 12.27
N THR A 348 5.05 -7.90 13.51
CA THR A 348 5.96 -6.84 13.96
C THR A 348 7.42 -7.32 13.95
N LYS A 349 7.69 -8.59 14.30
CA LYS A 349 9.04 -9.17 14.20
C LYS A 349 9.51 -9.29 12.75
N GLU A 350 8.63 -9.69 11.83
CA GLU A 350 8.96 -9.74 10.40
C GLU A 350 9.26 -8.36 9.84
N ILE A 351 8.43 -7.37 10.16
CA ILE A 351 8.64 -5.98 9.74
C ILE A 351 9.95 -5.42 10.28
N LYS A 352 10.32 -5.71 11.53
CA LYS A 352 11.64 -5.33 12.07
C LYS A 352 12.79 -5.94 11.28
N LYS A 353 12.67 -7.21 10.86
CA LYS A 353 13.69 -7.87 10.04
C LYS A 353 13.80 -7.22 8.66
N ILE A 354 12.67 -6.94 8.01
CA ILE A 354 12.61 -6.29 6.69
C ILE A 354 13.17 -4.87 6.76
N SER A 355 12.78 -4.10 7.78
CA SER A 355 13.25 -2.74 8.01
C SER A 355 14.77 -2.73 8.24
N LYS A 356 15.28 -3.55 9.15
CA LYS A 356 16.72 -3.68 9.38
C LYS A 356 17.47 -4.08 8.10
N PHE A 357 16.90 -4.98 7.30
CA PHE A 357 17.46 -5.38 6.02
C PHE A 357 17.61 -4.19 5.06
N GLN A 358 16.56 -3.39 4.91
CA GLN A 358 16.57 -2.26 3.99
C GLN A 358 17.47 -1.14 4.48
N SER A 359 17.48 -0.84 5.78
CA SER A 359 18.39 0.15 6.37
C SER A 359 19.85 -0.25 6.17
N ASN A 360 20.21 -1.51 6.48
CA ASN A 360 21.54 -2.03 6.21
C ASN A 360 21.91 -1.94 4.73
N THR A 361 20.99 -2.34 3.85
CA THR A 361 21.23 -2.32 2.41
C THR A 361 21.42 -0.89 1.89
N LEU A 362 20.58 0.05 2.31
CA LEU A 362 20.71 1.46 1.96
C LEU A 362 22.04 2.05 2.47
N GLU A 363 22.43 1.73 3.71
CA GLU A 363 23.70 2.16 4.30
C GLU A 363 24.89 1.65 3.48
N GLU A 364 24.92 0.36 3.15
CA GLU A 364 26.04 -0.23 2.40
C GLU A 364 26.10 0.28 0.97
N LEU A 365 24.96 0.50 0.31
CA LEU A 365 24.93 1.09 -1.03
C LEU A 365 25.31 2.57 -1.03
N SER A 366 25.06 3.30 0.06
CA SER A 366 25.51 4.69 0.20
C SER A 366 27.05 4.82 0.23
N LYS A 367 27.75 3.75 0.65
CA LYS A 367 29.23 3.70 0.70
C LYS A 367 29.86 3.44 -0.67
N ILE A 368 29.10 3.01 -1.68
CA ILE A 368 29.60 2.83 -3.05
C ILE A 368 30.01 4.20 -3.59
N GLU A 369 31.22 4.34 -4.12
CA GLU A 369 31.73 5.65 -4.58
C GLU A 369 31.06 6.14 -5.87
N ASP A 370 30.79 5.23 -6.80
CA ASP A 370 30.23 5.55 -8.12
C ASP A 370 28.90 6.32 -8.00
N LYS A 371 28.77 7.41 -8.77
CA LYS A 371 27.55 8.23 -8.78
C LYS A 371 26.39 7.54 -9.46
N ILE A 372 26.66 6.75 -10.50
CA ILE A 372 25.65 6.05 -11.28
C ILE A 372 25.54 4.62 -10.77
N LEU A 373 24.36 4.27 -10.26
CA LEU A 373 24.00 2.95 -9.78
C LEU A 373 22.97 2.35 -10.73
N VAL A 374 23.28 1.17 -11.28
CA VAL A 374 22.45 0.51 -12.29
C VAL A 374 21.89 -0.78 -11.71
N PHE A 375 20.57 -0.94 -11.76
CA PHE A 375 19.86 -2.06 -11.18
C PHE A 375 19.26 -2.94 -12.27
N ASN A 376 19.13 -4.24 -12.01
CA ASN A 376 18.40 -5.18 -12.86
C ASN A 376 17.00 -5.55 -12.32
N ASN A 377 16.67 -5.09 -11.11
CA ASN A 377 15.45 -5.44 -10.39
C ASN A 377 14.75 -4.16 -9.91
N ALA A 378 13.49 -4.00 -10.28
CA ALA A 378 12.71 -2.80 -9.96
C ALA A 378 12.45 -2.65 -8.46
N ASP A 379 12.12 -3.74 -7.75
CA ASP A 379 11.81 -3.71 -6.32
C ASP A 379 13.04 -3.27 -5.50
N PHE A 380 14.23 -3.63 -5.96
CA PHE A 380 15.48 -3.21 -5.34
C PHE A 380 15.80 -1.73 -5.60
N ALA A 381 15.53 -1.22 -6.80
CA ALA A 381 15.69 0.19 -7.12
C ALA A 381 14.82 1.11 -6.23
N PHE A 382 13.66 0.63 -5.75
CA PHE A 382 12.82 1.38 -4.81
C PHE A 382 13.42 1.53 -3.41
N VAL A 383 14.15 0.52 -2.92
CA VAL A 383 14.82 0.56 -1.62
C VAL A 383 15.83 1.71 -1.54
N VAL A 384 16.43 2.06 -2.68
CA VAL A 384 17.56 3.00 -2.77
C VAL A 384 17.18 4.40 -3.21
N LEU A 385 15.89 4.69 -3.44
CA LEU A 385 15.43 6.05 -3.79
C LEU A 385 15.96 7.16 -2.86
N PRO A 386 16.13 6.94 -1.54
CA PRO A 386 16.75 7.95 -0.68
C PRO A 386 18.17 8.38 -1.09
N LEU A 387 18.91 7.57 -1.88
CA LEU A 387 20.23 7.95 -2.40
C LEU A 387 20.17 9.07 -3.45
N LEU A 388 18.99 9.38 -4.02
CA LEU A 388 18.80 10.56 -4.87
C LEU A 388 19.13 11.85 -4.11
N ASP A 389 18.81 11.92 -2.80
CA ASP A 389 19.17 13.06 -1.95
C ASP A 389 20.70 13.20 -1.79
N GLN A 390 21.45 12.11 -2.01
CA GLN A 390 22.91 12.06 -2.01
C GLN A 390 23.53 12.29 -3.40
N LYS A 391 22.73 12.73 -4.38
CA LYS A 391 23.15 12.95 -5.78
C LYS A 391 23.68 11.68 -6.46
N LYS A 392 23.15 10.51 -6.08
CA LYS A 392 23.32 9.26 -6.84
C LYS A 392 22.26 9.22 -7.93
N ASP A 393 22.68 8.80 -9.12
CA ASP A 393 21.79 8.55 -10.25
C ASP A 393 21.39 7.07 -10.23
N ILE A 394 20.08 6.79 -10.14
CA ILE A 394 19.53 5.43 -10.03
C ILE A 394 18.91 5.06 -11.37
N LEU A 395 19.51 4.10 -12.07
CA LEU A 395 19.06 3.62 -13.38
C LEU A 395 18.58 2.17 -13.25
N LEU A 396 17.48 1.83 -13.91
CA LEU A 396 16.98 0.46 -13.99
C LEU A 396 17.11 -0.05 -15.43
N LEU A 397 17.93 -1.07 -15.64
CA LEU A 397 18.10 -1.68 -16.95
C LEU A 397 16.87 -2.56 -17.28
N ARG A 398 16.08 -2.15 -18.29
CA ARG A 398 14.91 -2.89 -18.80
C ARG A 398 15.15 -3.35 -20.23
N ASN A 399 15.10 -4.66 -20.47
CA ASN A 399 15.30 -5.30 -21.78
C ASN A 399 16.64 -4.97 -22.47
N SER A 400 17.05 -5.80 -23.45
CA SER A 400 18.30 -5.63 -24.22
C SER A 400 18.33 -4.36 -25.11
N ASP A 401 17.17 -3.83 -25.46
CA ASP A 401 17.02 -2.76 -26.46
C ASP A 401 17.35 -1.35 -25.92
N SER A 402 17.66 -1.22 -24.64
CA SER A 402 17.98 0.07 -23.98
C SER A 402 19.46 0.44 -24.01
N THR A 403 20.31 -0.39 -24.64
CA THR A 403 21.77 -0.23 -24.61
C THR A 403 22.22 1.13 -25.16
N GLU A 404 21.64 1.62 -26.25
CA GLU A 404 22.01 2.92 -26.84
C GLU A 404 21.68 4.09 -25.91
N THR A 405 20.45 4.14 -25.37
CA THR A 405 19.99 5.13 -24.40
C THR A 405 20.86 5.13 -23.14
N PHE A 406 21.23 3.94 -22.67
CA PHE A 406 22.10 3.77 -21.52
C PHE A 406 23.48 4.40 -21.76
N PHE A 407 24.08 4.13 -22.93
CA PHE A 407 25.33 4.78 -23.32
C PHE A 407 25.21 6.29 -23.52
N GLN A 408 24.10 6.77 -24.07
CA GLN A 408 23.84 8.20 -24.19
C GLN A 408 23.85 8.89 -22.82
N ILE A 409 23.22 8.28 -21.81
CA ILE A 409 23.24 8.78 -20.43
C ILE A 409 24.65 8.76 -19.85
N LEU A 410 25.37 7.64 -19.95
CA LEU A 410 26.73 7.50 -19.42
C LEU A 410 27.69 8.53 -20.04
N ASN A 411 27.60 8.73 -21.36
CA ASN A 411 28.43 9.67 -22.10
C ASN A 411 28.07 11.12 -21.79
N ALA A 412 26.79 11.48 -21.73
CA ALA A 412 26.35 12.84 -21.42
C ALA A 412 26.84 13.33 -20.05
N LYS A 413 26.99 12.43 -19.08
CA LYS A 413 27.53 12.73 -17.74
C LYS A 413 29.06 12.69 -17.66
N ASN A 414 29.76 12.39 -18.76
CA ASN A 414 31.21 12.14 -18.78
C ASN A 414 31.61 11.09 -17.72
N THR A 415 30.82 10.02 -17.62
CA THR A 415 30.98 8.99 -16.60
C THR A 415 32.26 8.21 -16.84
N LYS A 416 33.10 8.09 -15.81
CA LYS A 416 34.32 7.25 -15.83
C LYS A 416 34.08 5.85 -15.28
N SER A 417 33.09 5.69 -14.41
CA SER A 417 32.70 4.42 -13.82
C SER A 417 31.26 4.42 -13.33
N PHE A 418 30.65 3.24 -13.31
CA PHE A 418 29.35 3.01 -12.70
C PHE A 418 29.35 1.64 -12.01
N THR A 419 28.46 1.47 -11.04
CA THR A 419 28.29 0.18 -10.36
C THR A 419 26.99 -0.47 -10.80
N PHE A 420 27.08 -1.69 -11.30
CA PHE A 420 25.93 -2.55 -11.57
C PHE A 420 25.60 -3.40 -10.35
N LEU A 421 24.33 -3.39 -9.96
CA LEU A 421 23.80 -4.03 -8.77
C LEU A 421 22.76 -5.06 -9.17
N GLU A 422 23.05 -6.33 -8.90
CA GLU A 422 22.22 -7.45 -9.34
C GLU A 422 21.87 -8.45 -8.24
N LEU A 423 20.67 -9.01 -8.34
CA LEU A 423 20.22 -10.18 -7.57
C LEU A 423 20.42 -11.45 -8.42
N PRO A 424 21.29 -12.38 -8.02
CA PRO A 424 21.54 -13.62 -8.75
C PRO A 424 20.38 -14.63 -8.58
N PRO A 425 20.03 -15.39 -9.64
CA PRO A 425 20.53 -15.27 -11.00
C PRO A 425 19.95 -14.03 -11.70
N SER A 426 20.82 -13.26 -12.35
CA SER A 426 20.42 -12.05 -13.07
C SER A 426 19.63 -12.42 -14.32
N PRO A 427 18.43 -11.86 -14.54
CA PRO A 427 17.70 -12.06 -15.80
C PRO A 427 18.45 -11.44 -16.99
N PHE A 428 19.35 -10.47 -16.73
CA PHE A 428 20.14 -9.76 -17.72
C PHE A 428 21.58 -9.58 -17.21
N PRO A 429 22.45 -10.60 -17.31
CA PRO A 429 23.85 -10.45 -16.94
C PRO A 429 24.52 -9.47 -17.91
N ILE A 430 25.14 -8.43 -17.39
CA ILE A 430 25.97 -7.52 -18.21
C ILE A 430 27.28 -8.25 -18.54
N GLY A 431 27.67 -8.22 -19.81
CA GLY A 431 28.90 -8.86 -20.30
C GLY A 431 30.18 -8.28 -19.69
N GLU A 432 31.33 -8.90 -20.00
CA GLU A 432 32.63 -8.44 -19.50
C GLU A 432 33.06 -7.09 -20.08
N ILE A 433 32.62 -6.78 -21.29
CA ILE A 433 32.86 -5.50 -21.93
C ILE A 433 31.52 -5.03 -22.49
N ILE A 434 31.16 -3.80 -22.17
CA ILE A 434 30.00 -3.13 -22.76
C ILE A 434 30.57 -2.07 -23.70
N THR A 435 30.22 -2.14 -24.97
CA THR A 435 30.69 -1.17 -25.97
C THR A 435 29.50 -0.55 -26.68
N GLN A 436 29.49 0.77 -26.83
CA GLN A 436 28.47 1.43 -27.64
C GLN A 436 28.65 1.03 -29.12
N PRO A 437 27.60 0.58 -29.82
CA PRO A 437 27.67 0.32 -31.25
C PRO A 437 28.09 1.59 -32.00
N ARG A 438 29.05 1.46 -32.94
CA ARG A 438 29.51 2.54 -33.84
C ARG A 438 30.21 3.73 -33.16
N CYS A 439 30.83 3.55 -31.99
CA CYS A 439 31.66 4.61 -31.39
C CYS A 439 33.12 4.60 -31.88
N LEU A 440 33.69 5.79 -32.07
CA LEU A 440 35.05 6.00 -32.60
C LEU A 440 36.16 6.00 -31.51
N LYS A 441 35.89 6.47 -30.26
CA LYS A 441 36.84 6.44 -29.11
C LYS A 441 36.11 6.52 -27.76
N ASP A 442 36.69 5.92 -26.72
CA ASP A 442 36.29 5.99 -25.29
C ASP A 442 34.83 5.59 -25.00
N CYS A 443 34.21 4.65 -25.72
CA CYS A 443 32.82 4.23 -25.43
C CYS A 443 32.69 2.78 -24.96
N SER A 444 33.74 2.23 -24.38
CA SER A 444 33.72 0.90 -23.77
C SER A 444 33.88 1.01 -22.26
N PHE A 445 33.10 0.20 -21.55
CA PHE A 445 33.25 -0.04 -20.14
C PHE A 445 33.69 -1.48 -19.94
N GLN A 446 34.82 -1.65 -19.25
CA GLN A 446 35.30 -2.96 -18.83
C GLN A 446 34.71 -3.32 -17.48
N LYS A 447 34.28 -4.57 -17.34
CA LYS A 447 33.97 -5.18 -16.06
C LYS A 447 35.22 -5.20 -15.19
N GLY A 448 35.14 -4.55 -14.05
CA GLY A 448 36.14 -4.60 -13.00
C GLY A 448 35.76 -5.63 -11.94
N GLU A 449 35.91 -5.23 -10.69
CA GLU A 449 35.69 -6.11 -9.56
C GLU A 449 34.19 -6.37 -9.32
N THR A 450 33.85 -7.65 -9.10
CA THR A 450 32.53 -8.06 -8.61
C THR A 450 32.67 -8.51 -7.15
N LYS A 451 31.91 -7.88 -6.26
CA LYS A 451 31.87 -8.20 -4.82
C LYS A 451 30.44 -8.33 -4.33
N PRO A 452 30.16 -9.23 -3.38
CA PRO A 452 28.89 -9.20 -2.67
C PRO A 452 28.81 -7.90 -1.85
N VAL A 453 27.64 -7.28 -1.81
CA VAL A 453 27.39 -6.16 -0.89
C VAL A 453 27.36 -6.74 0.53
N PRO A 454 28.24 -6.29 1.44
CA PRO A 454 28.31 -6.85 2.79
C PRO A 454 27.04 -6.52 3.58
N ASN A 455 26.74 -7.29 4.62
CA ASN A 455 25.65 -7.02 5.57
C ASN A 455 24.23 -6.90 4.99
N THR A 456 24.03 -7.23 3.71
CA THR A 456 22.72 -7.38 3.08
C THR A 456 22.18 -8.80 3.28
N LEU A 457 20.88 -8.95 3.57
CA LEU A 457 20.25 -10.28 3.68
C LEU A 457 19.95 -10.90 2.32
N LEU A 458 19.93 -10.10 1.25
CA LEU A 458 19.88 -10.59 -0.12
C LEU A 458 21.30 -10.71 -0.67
N PRO A 459 21.57 -11.70 -1.55
CA PRO A 459 22.87 -11.94 -2.14
C PRO A 459 23.15 -10.93 -3.27
N ILE A 460 23.12 -9.63 -2.96
CA ILE A 460 23.32 -8.58 -3.95
C ILE A 460 24.79 -8.57 -4.36
N MET A 461 25.04 -8.64 -5.66
CA MET A 461 26.37 -8.51 -6.25
C MET A 461 26.53 -7.10 -6.80
N ALA A 462 27.60 -6.42 -6.39
CA ALA A 462 28.04 -5.14 -6.93
C ALA A 462 29.21 -5.38 -7.88
N THR A 463 29.02 -5.02 -9.14
CA THR A 463 30.04 -5.11 -10.18
C THR A 463 30.40 -3.70 -10.65
N GLN A 464 31.65 -3.31 -10.44
CA GLN A 464 32.14 -2.02 -10.93
C GLN A 464 32.50 -2.12 -12.42
N TYR A 465 32.07 -1.15 -13.20
CA TYR A 465 32.46 -0.98 -14.60
C TYR A 465 33.26 0.31 -14.75
N LYS A 466 34.40 0.25 -15.45
CA LYS A 466 35.29 1.41 -15.66
C LYS A 466 35.47 1.66 -17.16
N ARG A 467 35.46 2.93 -17.53
CA ARG A 467 35.72 3.38 -18.89
C ARG A 467 37.15 3.05 -19.28
N MET A 468 37.32 2.40 -20.43
CA MET A 468 38.64 2.08 -21.00
C MET A 468 39.30 3.31 -21.62
#